data_AF-A0A534TGB1-F1
#
_entry.id   AF-A0A534TGB1-F1
#
_cell.length_a   1.000
_cell.length_b   1.000
_cell.length_c   1.000
_cell.angle_alpha   90.00
_cell.angle_beta   90.00
_cell.angle_gamma   90.00
#
_symmetry.space_group_name_H-M   'P 1'
#
loop_
_entity.id
_entity.type
_entity.pdbx_description
1 polymer ?
#
loop_
_entity_poly.entity_id
_entity_poly.type
_entity_poly.pdbx_seq_one_letter_code
_entity_poly.pdbx_strand_id
1 'polypeptide(L)'
;MPDQPSFLARLWLAIVSWFRIVFDARFAAQVAALRRARPPLPATAGPQPAGPALHLLALLQREGRLIDFCEEELAGFSDAQVGAAARTVHDGCRKAVREAFTLAPVRAETEGSSVTLPAGFDPHAVRLTGNVTGSPPFSGVLRHHGWKATQVRMPAAAGDATVIAPAEVELP
;
A
#
# COMPACT_ATOMS: atom_id res chain seq x y z
N MET A 1 21.02 7.14 -25.78
CA MET A 1 19.70 6.69 -26.27
C MET A 1 19.64 7.06 -27.74
N PRO A 2 19.24 6.17 -28.66
CA PRO A 2 19.02 6.60 -30.04
C PRO A 2 17.95 7.68 -30.06
N ASP A 3 18.20 8.77 -30.79
CA ASP A 3 17.29 9.91 -30.89
C ASP A 3 15.91 9.46 -31.40
N GLN A 4 14.86 9.97 -30.75
CA GLN A 4 13.51 9.67 -31.18
C GLN A 4 13.24 10.32 -32.54
N PRO A 5 12.71 9.58 -33.53
CA PRO A 5 12.46 10.15 -34.85
C PRO A 5 11.42 11.28 -34.77
N SER A 6 11.67 12.35 -35.55
CA SER A 6 10.74 13.48 -35.68
C SER A 6 9.36 13.01 -36.17
N PHE A 7 8.33 13.85 -36.01
CA PHE A 7 6.96 13.50 -36.45
C PHE A 7 6.91 13.13 -37.94
N LEU A 8 7.53 13.92 -38.81
CA LEU A 8 7.56 13.65 -40.26
C LEU A 8 8.31 12.36 -40.59
N ALA A 9 9.41 12.08 -39.89
CA ALA A 9 10.13 10.82 -40.05
C ALA A 9 9.29 9.61 -39.62
N ARG A 10 8.51 9.73 -38.53
CA ARG A 10 7.57 8.68 -38.09
C ARG A 10 6.43 8.47 -39.07
N LEU A 11 5.86 9.56 -39.60
CA LEU A 11 4.79 9.50 -40.60
C LEU A 11 5.26 8.82 -41.90
N TRP A 12 6.43 9.21 -42.39
CA TRP A 12 7.04 8.58 -43.56
C TRP A 12 7.36 7.10 -43.31
N LEU A 13 7.95 6.79 -42.15
CA LEU A 13 8.25 5.42 -41.76
C LEU A 13 6.99 4.56 -41.67
N ALA A 14 5.85 5.10 -41.22
CA ALA A 14 4.59 4.38 -41.20
C ALA A 14 4.11 4.02 -42.61
N ILE A 15 4.15 4.96 -43.55
CA ILE A 15 3.77 4.75 -44.96
C ILE A 15 4.66 3.69 -45.60
N VAL A 16 5.98 3.83 -45.47
CA VAL A 16 6.94 2.89 -46.07
C VAL A 16 6.84 1.51 -45.41
N SER A 17 6.68 1.45 -44.09
CA SER A 17 6.56 0.18 -43.36
C SER A 17 5.29 -0.56 -43.75
N TRP A 18 4.17 0.13 -44.01
CA TRP A 18 2.96 -0.50 -44.54
C TRP A 18 3.27 -1.27 -45.83
N PHE A 19 3.82 -0.58 -46.84
CA PHE A 19 4.14 -1.21 -48.13
C PHE A 19 5.14 -2.35 -47.95
N ARG A 20 6.20 -2.14 -47.16
CA ARG A 20 7.20 -3.18 -46.90
C ARG A 20 6.63 -4.39 -46.16
N ILE A 21 5.69 -4.22 -45.24
CA ILE A 21 5.04 -5.35 -44.55
C ILE A 21 4.23 -6.18 -45.54
N VAL A 22 3.56 -5.55 -46.51
CA VAL A 22 2.74 -6.26 -47.51
C VAL A 22 3.60 -6.98 -48.56
N PHE A 23 4.68 -6.35 -49.02
CA PHE A 23 5.46 -6.84 -50.17
C PHE A 23 6.83 -7.47 -49.84
N ASP A 24 7.31 -7.38 -48.59
CA ASP A 24 8.58 -7.98 -48.13
C ASP A 24 8.35 -8.89 -46.91
N ALA A 25 8.30 -10.21 -47.18
CA ALA A 25 8.03 -11.23 -46.16
C ALA A 25 9.08 -11.26 -45.03
N ARG A 26 10.34 -10.94 -45.34
CA ARG A 26 11.42 -10.93 -44.35
C ARG A 26 11.25 -9.76 -43.38
N PHE A 27 10.91 -8.59 -43.91
CA PHE A 27 10.60 -7.41 -43.08
C PHE A 27 9.36 -7.66 -42.21
N ALA A 28 8.30 -8.25 -42.77
CA ALA A 28 7.09 -8.61 -42.02
C ALA A 28 7.39 -9.56 -40.84
N ALA A 29 8.23 -10.57 -41.05
CA ALA A 29 8.65 -11.50 -40.01
C ALA A 29 9.41 -10.80 -38.85
N GLN A 30 10.28 -9.83 -39.17
CA GLN A 30 11.02 -9.05 -38.17
C GLN A 30 10.10 -8.15 -37.35
N VAL A 31 9.15 -7.45 -38.00
CA VAL A 31 8.14 -6.63 -37.30
C VAL A 31 7.26 -7.52 -36.40
N ALA A 32 6.86 -8.70 -36.88
CA ALA A 32 6.08 -9.66 -36.09
C ALA A 32 6.86 -10.20 -34.88
N ALA A 33 8.17 -10.41 -35.00
CA ALA A 33 9.03 -10.78 -33.88
C ALA A 33 9.12 -9.66 -32.84
N LEU A 34 9.34 -8.40 -33.28
CA LEU A 34 9.39 -7.24 -32.39
C LEU A 34 8.07 -7.00 -31.65
N ARG A 35 6.92 -7.20 -32.31
CA ARG A 35 5.61 -7.09 -31.67
C ARG A 35 5.39 -8.15 -30.60
N ARG A 36 5.85 -9.39 -30.84
CA ARG A 36 5.77 -10.48 -29.85
C ARG A 36 6.73 -10.30 -28.68
N ALA A 37 7.89 -9.71 -28.93
CA ALA A 37 8.89 -9.43 -27.90
C ALA A 37 8.58 -8.17 -27.07
N ARG A 38 7.53 -7.41 -27.41
CA ARG A 38 7.12 -6.23 -26.64
C ARG A 38 6.65 -6.69 -25.25
N PRO A 39 7.31 -6.26 -24.16
CA PRO A 39 6.80 -6.54 -22.83
C PRO A 39 5.40 -5.95 -22.70
N PRO A 40 4.44 -6.64 -22.06
CA PRO A 40 3.15 -6.04 -21.78
C PRO A 40 3.35 -4.71 -21.05
N LEU A 41 2.56 -3.69 -21.41
CA LEU A 41 2.48 -2.46 -20.63
C LEU A 41 2.16 -2.86 -19.18
N PRO A 42 2.75 -2.18 -18.17
CA PRO A 42 2.38 -2.46 -16.78
C PRO A 42 0.87 -2.29 -16.66
N ALA A 43 0.19 -3.38 -16.32
CA ALA A 43 -1.25 -3.35 -16.10
C ALA A 43 -1.52 -2.32 -15.02
N THR A 44 -2.43 -1.38 -15.27
CA THR A 44 -3.00 -0.53 -14.24
C THR A 44 -3.58 -1.47 -13.18
N ALA A 45 -3.02 -1.46 -11.97
CA ALA A 45 -3.48 -2.37 -10.92
C ALA A 45 -4.98 -2.15 -10.71
N GLY A 46 -5.78 -3.19 -10.95
CA GLY A 46 -7.21 -3.16 -10.65
C GLY A 46 -7.46 -3.03 -9.14
N PRO A 47 -8.72 -2.81 -8.73
CA PRO A 47 -9.09 -2.78 -7.32
C PRO A 47 -8.61 -4.07 -6.63
N GLN A 48 -7.90 -3.91 -5.51
CA GLN A 48 -7.45 -5.05 -4.71
C GLN A 48 -8.66 -5.77 -4.10
N PRO A 49 -8.58 -7.10 -3.87
CA PRO A 49 -9.64 -7.81 -3.18
C PRO A 49 -9.86 -7.20 -1.78
N ALA A 50 -11.06 -6.67 -1.54
CA ALA A 50 -11.39 -5.96 -0.29
C ALA A 50 -11.54 -6.89 0.93
N GLY A 51 -11.70 -8.20 0.72
CA GLY A 51 -11.98 -9.18 1.78
C GLY A 51 -11.06 -9.10 3.00
N PRO A 52 -9.72 -9.16 2.85
CA PRO A 52 -8.79 -9.06 3.97
C PRO A 52 -8.88 -7.72 4.72
N ALA A 53 -9.15 -6.62 4.01
CA ALA A 53 -9.30 -5.30 4.62
C ALA A 53 -10.60 -5.22 5.44
N LEU A 54 -11.70 -5.69 4.89
CA LEU A 54 -12.99 -5.77 5.59
C LEU A 54 -12.91 -6.69 6.81
N HIS A 55 -12.18 -7.81 6.70
CA HIS A 55 -11.97 -8.70 7.82
C HIS A 55 -11.20 -8.01 8.96
N LEU A 56 -10.10 -7.32 8.65
CA LEU A 56 -9.35 -6.57 9.67
C LEU A 56 -10.24 -5.52 10.34
N LEU A 57 -11.06 -4.82 9.55
CA LEU A 57 -11.98 -3.81 10.06
C LEU A 57 -13.04 -4.43 10.98
N ALA A 58 -13.62 -5.58 10.61
CA ALA A 58 -14.56 -6.33 11.44
C ALA A 58 -13.93 -6.81 12.76
N LEU A 59 -12.67 -7.25 12.72
CA LEU A 59 -11.93 -7.64 13.93
C LEU A 59 -11.76 -6.46 14.90
N LEU A 60 -11.34 -5.30 14.37
CA LEU A 60 -11.16 -4.08 15.17
C LEU A 60 -12.49 -3.56 15.73
N GLN A 61 -13.57 -3.67 14.94
CA GLN A 61 -14.90 -3.30 15.41
C GLN A 61 -15.39 -4.23 16.53
N ARG A 62 -15.25 -5.55 16.37
CA ARG A 62 -15.71 -6.52 17.36
C ARG A 62 -15.00 -6.37 18.71
N GLU A 63 -13.67 -6.23 18.71
CA GLU A 63 -12.92 -6.16 19.97
C GLU A 63 -12.84 -4.75 20.55
N GLY A 64 -12.87 -3.71 19.71
CA GLY A 64 -12.57 -2.33 20.10
C GLY A 64 -13.65 -1.30 19.83
N ARG A 65 -14.76 -1.65 19.14
CA ARG A 65 -15.80 -0.70 18.71
C ARG A 65 -15.25 0.50 17.92
N LEU A 66 -14.22 0.25 17.12
CA LEU A 66 -13.49 1.30 16.40
C LEU A 66 -14.38 2.13 15.48
N ILE A 67 -15.26 1.48 14.73
CA ILE A 67 -16.16 2.15 13.78
C ILE A 67 -17.14 3.02 14.55
N ASP A 68 -17.77 2.48 15.60
CA ASP A 68 -18.70 3.24 16.43
C ASP A 68 -18.04 4.49 17.00
N PHE A 69 -16.80 4.37 17.47
CA PHE A 69 -16.05 5.51 17.99
C PHE A 69 -15.71 6.55 16.92
N CYS A 70 -15.42 6.13 15.69
CA CYS A 70 -15.14 7.05 14.58
C CYS A 70 -16.39 7.76 14.04
N GLU A 71 -17.55 7.10 14.09
CA GLU A 71 -18.81 7.64 13.60
C GLU A 71 -19.55 8.48 14.67
N GLU A 72 -19.12 8.43 15.93
CA GLU A 72 -19.69 9.22 17.03
C GLU A 72 -19.36 10.71 16.90
N GLU A 73 -20.36 11.59 17.06
CA GLU A 73 -20.15 13.02 17.10
C GLU A 73 -19.63 13.45 18.48
N LEU A 74 -18.37 13.90 18.54
CA LEU A 74 -17.75 14.28 19.81
C LEU A 74 -18.13 15.68 20.31
N ALA A 75 -18.91 16.44 19.55
CA ALA A 75 -19.34 17.78 19.95
C ALA A 75 -20.18 17.72 21.24
N GLY A 76 -19.79 18.50 22.25
CA GLY A 76 -20.50 18.55 23.53
C GLY A 76 -20.03 17.55 24.58
N PHE A 77 -19.13 16.63 24.25
CA PHE A 77 -18.43 15.81 25.25
C PHE A 77 -17.21 16.56 25.81
N SER A 78 -16.92 16.36 27.09
CA SER A 78 -15.69 16.85 27.70
C SER A 78 -14.49 15.95 27.35
N ASP A 79 -13.28 16.50 27.43
CA ASP A 79 -12.03 15.75 27.27
C ASP A 79 -11.96 14.52 28.20
N ALA A 80 -12.56 14.61 29.39
CA ALA A 80 -12.62 13.50 30.33
C ALA A 80 -13.51 12.34 29.82
N GLN A 81 -14.66 12.67 29.23
CA GLN A 81 -15.57 11.68 28.64
C GLN A 81 -14.97 11.07 27.38
N VAL A 82 -14.42 11.89 26.48
CA VAL A 82 -13.73 11.41 25.28
C VAL A 82 -12.54 10.54 25.66
N GLY A 83 -11.72 10.96 26.62
CA GLY A 83 -10.58 10.19 27.09
C GLY A 83 -10.98 8.85 27.74
N ALA A 84 -12.12 8.79 28.42
CA ALA A 84 -12.65 7.53 28.98
C ALA A 84 -13.05 6.56 27.86
N ALA A 85 -13.82 7.02 26.87
CA ALA A 85 -14.21 6.20 25.72
C ALA A 85 -12.99 5.75 24.89
N ALA A 86 -12.06 6.67 24.61
CA ALA A 86 -10.86 6.40 23.83
C ALA A 86 -9.97 5.33 24.48
N ARG A 87 -9.87 5.30 25.81
CA ARG A 87 -9.12 4.25 26.53
C ARG A 87 -9.73 2.87 26.30
N THR A 88 -11.04 2.73 26.41
CA THR A 88 -11.74 1.46 26.15
C THR A 88 -11.52 0.98 24.71
N VAL A 89 -11.70 1.88 23.73
CA VAL A 89 -11.50 1.58 22.31
C VAL A 89 -10.06 1.21 22.01
N HIS A 90 -9.12 1.97 22.57
CA HIS A 90 -7.68 1.70 22.45
C HIS A 90 -7.32 0.31 22.98
N ASP A 91 -7.79 -0.06 24.17
CA ASP A 91 -7.45 -1.33 24.78
C ASP A 91 -8.01 -2.52 23.98
N GLY A 92 -9.24 -2.40 23.48
CA GLY A 92 -9.84 -3.40 22.58
C GLY A 92 -9.12 -3.53 21.24
N CYS A 93 -8.81 -2.42 20.58
CA CYS A 93 -8.04 -2.42 19.33
C CYS A 93 -6.63 -2.96 19.54
N ARG A 94 -5.98 -2.60 20.65
CA ARG A 94 -4.64 -3.11 21.01
C ARG A 94 -4.67 -4.62 21.20
N LYS A 95 -5.68 -5.15 21.88
CA LYS A 95 -5.88 -6.60 22.04
C LYS A 95 -6.03 -7.27 20.68
N ALA A 96 -6.95 -6.81 19.83
CA ALA A 96 -7.16 -7.34 18.48
C ALA A 96 -5.86 -7.40 17.66
N VAL A 97 -5.10 -6.30 17.63
CA VAL A 97 -3.84 -6.21 16.88
C VAL A 97 -2.81 -7.21 17.42
N ARG A 98 -2.70 -7.38 18.74
CA ARG A 98 -1.68 -8.28 19.34
C ARG A 98 -2.03 -9.76 19.16
N GLU A 99 -3.31 -10.10 19.15
CA GLU A 99 -3.75 -11.47 18.85
C GLU A 99 -3.50 -11.79 17.38
N ALA A 100 -3.88 -10.89 16.47
CA ALA A 100 -3.75 -11.07 15.04
C ALA A 100 -2.32 -10.91 14.50
N PHE A 101 -1.46 -10.11 15.12
CA PHE A 101 -0.15 -9.77 14.56
C PHE A 101 0.97 -9.88 15.59
N THR A 102 2.10 -10.47 15.18
CA THR A 102 3.38 -10.22 15.83
C THR A 102 4.06 -9.07 15.10
N LEU A 103 4.26 -7.95 15.79
CA LEU A 103 4.90 -6.76 15.27
C LEU A 103 6.33 -6.63 15.81
N ALA A 104 7.26 -6.32 14.93
CA ALA A 104 8.66 -6.03 15.24
C ALA A 104 9.05 -4.66 14.66
N PRO A 105 10.06 -3.99 15.22
CA PRO A 105 10.52 -2.73 14.67
C PRO A 105 11.20 -2.93 13.31
N VAL A 106 11.02 -2.00 12.37
CA VAL A 106 11.74 -2.03 11.07
C VAL A 106 13.22 -1.72 11.28
N ARG A 107 13.52 -0.80 12.20
CA ARG A 107 14.87 -0.43 12.65
C ARG A 107 15.04 -0.75 14.12
N ALA A 108 16.10 -1.46 14.48
CA ALA A 108 16.32 -1.91 15.87
C ALA A 108 16.87 -0.80 16.79
N GLU A 109 17.37 0.30 16.23
CA GLU A 109 17.85 1.43 17.00
C GLU A 109 16.71 2.13 17.76
N THR A 110 17.04 2.74 18.89
CA THR A 110 16.07 3.51 19.68
C THR A 110 15.69 4.79 18.94
N GLU A 111 14.42 5.18 19.04
CA GLU A 111 13.98 6.49 18.56
C GLU A 111 14.79 7.61 19.24
N GLY A 112 15.22 8.61 18.46
CA GLY A 112 16.16 9.64 18.88
C GLY A 112 17.63 9.31 18.62
N SER A 113 17.97 8.08 18.23
CA SER A 113 19.34 7.70 17.90
C SER A 113 19.78 8.24 16.55
N SER A 114 21.07 8.55 16.42
CA SER A 114 21.68 8.87 15.11
C SER A 114 21.78 7.60 14.28
N VAL A 115 21.34 7.66 13.02
CA VAL A 115 21.36 6.55 12.07
C VAL A 115 21.94 7.03 10.74
N THR A 116 22.79 6.19 10.14
CA THR A 116 23.30 6.39 8.79
C THR A 116 22.67 5.38 7.85
N LEU A 117 22.07 5.87 6.77
CA LEU A 117 21.45 5.08 5.71
C LEU A 117 22.42 5.02 4.53
N PRO A 118 22.94 3.82 4.19
CA PRO A 118 23.90 3.67 3.11
C PRO A 118 23.26 3.86 1.74
N ALA A 119 24.10 3.95 0.70
CA ALA A 119 23.62 3.86 -0.68
C ALA A 119 22.92 2.50 -0.91
N GLY A 120 21.75 2.53 -1.55
CA GLY A 120 20.94 1.33 -1.78
C GLY A 120 20.03 0.91 -0.63
N PHE A 121 19.75 1.79 0.35
CA PHE A 121 18.72 1.50 1.36
C PHE A 121 17.34 1.30 0.72
N ASP A 122 16.48 0.50 1.36
CA ASP A 122 15.12 0.22 0.88
C ASP A 122 14.17 1.40 1.18
N PRO A 123 13.67 2.12 0.16
CA PRO A 123 12.77 3.25 0.35
C PRO A 123 11.35 2.84 0.80
N HIS A 124 10.99 1.55 0.71
CA HIS A 124 9.73 1.04 1.26
C HIS A 124 9.82 0.75 2.76
N ALA A 125 11.02 0.44 3.25
CA ALA A 125 11.27 0.21 4.68
C ALA A 125 11.57 1.51 5.44
N VAL A 126 12.24 2.47 4.80
CA VAL A 126 12.68 3.71 5.46
C VAL A 126 12.29 4.93 4.63
N ARG A 127 11.47 5.80 5.23
CA ARG A 127 11.11 7.09 4.65
C ARG A 127 12.00 8.19 5.19
N LEU A 128 12.69 8.91 4.30
CA LEU A 128 13.42 10.13 4.63
C LEU A 128 12.43 11.29 4.85
N THR A 129 12.63 12.08 5.90
CA THR A 129 11.82 13.27 6.23
C THR A 129 12.72 14.48 6.49
N GLY A 130 12.23 15.69 6.19
CA GLY A 130 13.00 16.93 6.31
C GLY A 130 13.69 17.34 5.01
N ASN A 131 14.77 18.12 5.12
CA ASN A 131 15.55 18.60 3.97
C ASN A 131 16.45 17.49 3.43
N VAL A 132 15.91 16.68 2.52
CA VAL A 132 16.64 15.61 1.84
C VAL A 132 17.35 16.18 0.61
N THR A 133 18.62 16.53 0.75
CA THR A 133 19.47 16.98 -0.36
C THR A 133 20.71 16.10 -0.48
N GLY A 134 21.24 15.97 -1.70
CA GLY A 134 22.42 15.15 -1.99
C GLY A 134 22.09 13.70 -2.33
N SER A 135 23.12 12.86 -2.29
CA SER A 135 23.04 11.42 -2.55
C SER A 135 23.48 10.66 -1.30
N PRO A 136 22.99 9.42 -1.09
CA PRO A 136 23.39 8.64 0.07
C PRO A 136 24.92 8.42 0.11
N PRO A 137 25.51 8.21 1.29
CA PRO A 137 24.86 7.91 2.56
C PRO A 137 24.18 9.12 3.22
N PHE A 138 22.97 8.92 3.75
CA PHE A 138 22.24 9.93 4.52
C PHE A 138 22.46 9.71 6.02
N SER A 139 22.77 10.76 6.77
CA SER A 139 22.85 10.70 8.23
C SER A 139 21.71 11.53 8.83
N GLY A 140 21.00 10.95 9.80
CA GLY A 140 19.88 11.61 10.44
C GLY A 140 19.54 10.99 11.80
N VAL A 141 18.42 11.41 12.37
CA VAL A 141 17.92 10.89 13.64
C VAL A 141 16.69 10.02 13.37
N LEU A 142 16.68 8.80 13.90
CA LEU A 142 15.53 7.92 13.79
C LEU A 142 14.36 8.52 14.59
N ARG A 143 13.35 9.07 13.90
CA ARG A 143 12.18 9.67 14.57
C ARG A 143 11.12 8.65 14.98
N HIS A 144 10.94 7.62 14.18
CA HIS A 144 10.04 6.51 14.47
C HIS A 144 10.64 5.22 13.90
N HIS A 145 10.71 4.17 14.69
CA HIS A 145 11.39 2.92 14.32
C HIS A 145 10.64 2.10 13.25
N GLY A 146 9.37 2.41 13.05
CA GLY A 146 8.49 1.75 12.07
C GLY A 146 8.05 0.36 12.55
N TRP A 147 6.91 -0.11 12.07
CA TRP A 147 6.38 -1.43 12.43
C TRP A 147 6.40 -2.36 11.24
N LYS A 148 6.90 -3.59 11.45
CA LYS A 148 6.85 -4.69 10.50
C LYS A 148 6.10 -5.86 11.13
N ALA A 149 5.10 -6.38 10.43
CA ALA A 149 4.50 -7.65 10.81
C ALA A 149 5.47 -8.79 10.49
N THR A 150 5.87 -9.55 11.50
CA THR A 150 6.70 -10.76 11.34
C THR A 150 5.85 -12.03 11.29
N GLN A 151 4.63 -11.97 11.83
CA GLN A 151 3.66 -13.06 11.77
C GLN A 151 2.24 -12.49 11.75
N VAL A 152 1.36 -13.16 11.00
CA VAL A 152 -0.07 -12.86 10.87
C VAL A 152 -0.87 -14.10 11.28
N ARG A 153 -1.85 -13.92 12.17
CA ARG A 153 -2.75 -14.93 12.75
C ARG A 153 -4.18 -14.40 12.70
N MET A 154 -4.68 -14.15 11.51
CA MET A 154 -6.07 -13.70 11.35
C MET A 154 -7.02 -14.88 11.60
N PRO A 155 -8.08 -14.71 12.41
CA PRO A 155 -9.14 -15.70 12.52
C PRO A 155 -9.83 -15.92 11.16
N ALA A 156 -10.48 -17.06 10.97
CA ALA A 156 -11.20 -17.33 9.74
C ALA A 156 -12.38 -16.36 9.58
N ALA A 157 -12.59 -15.85 8.35
CA ALA A 157 -13.77 -15.06 8.03
C ALA A 157 -15.01 -15.97 8.08
N ALA A 158 -16.08 -15.52 8.72
CA ALA A 158 -17.36 -16.21 8.71
C ALA A 158 -18.43 -15.29 8.10
N GLY A 159 -19.28 -15.84 7.25
CA GLY A 159 -20.39 -15.11 6.63
C GLY A 159 -19.98 -14.15 5.51
N ASP A 160 -20.86 -13.19 5.23
CA ASP A 160 -20.64 -12.12 4.25
C ASP A 160 -19.70 -11.05 4.84
N ALA A 161 -18.50 -10.92 4.26
CA ALA A 161 -17.48 -9.97 4.70
C ALA A 161 -17.89 -8.50 4.54
N THR A 162 -18.95 -8.20 3.76
CA THR A 162 -19.48 -6.84 3.64
C THR A 162 -20.29 -6.42 4.86
N VAL A 163 -20.77 -7.38 5.66
CA VAL A 163 -21.42 -7.12 6.95
C VAL A 163 -20.33 -7.09 8.03
N ILE A 164 -19.83 -5.89 8.30
CA ILE A 164 -18.70 -5.68 9.23
C ILE A 164 -19.11 -5.92 10.70
N ALA A 165 -20.32 -5.47 11.07
CA ALA A 165 -20.95 -5.74 12.36
C ALA A 165 -22.45 -6.01 12.12
N PRO A 166 -23.02 -7.11 12.65
CA PRO A 166 -24.44 -7.38 12.53
C PRO A 166 -25.26 -6.41 13.37
N ALA A 167 -26.49 -6.13 12.94
CA ALA A 167 -27.46 -5.42 13.76
C ALA A 167 -27.92 -6.33 14.91
N GLU A 168 -27.93 -5.80 16.13
CA GLU A 168 -28.43 -6.49 17.33
C GLU A 168 -29.88 -6.07 17.57
N VAL A 169 -30.78 -7.06 17.71
CA VAL A 169 -32.21 -6.85 17.98
C VAL A 169 -32.57 -7.64 19.23
N GLU A 170 -32.94 -6.93 20.28
CA GLU A 170 -33.46 -7.52 21.51
C GLU A 170 -34.94 -7.91 21.32
N LEU A 171 -35.28 -9.15 21.67
CA LEU A 171 -36.66 -9.66 21.60
C LEU A 171 -37.36 -9.47 22.98
N PRO A 172 -38.68 -9.23 23.00
CA PRO A 172 -39.45 -9.03 24.22
C PRO A 172 -39.60 -10.30 25.07
#